data_AF-A0A1C4G452-F1
#
_entry.id   AF-A0A1C4G452-F1
#
_cell.length_a   1.000
_cell.length_b   1.000
_cell.length_c   1.000
_cell.angle_alpha   90.00
_cell.angle_beta   90.00
_cell.angle_gamma   90.00
#
_symmetry.space_group_name_H-M   'P 1'
#
loop_
_entity.id
_entity.type
_entity.pdbx_description
1 polymer ?
#
loop_
_entity_poly.entity_id
_entity_poly.type
_entity_poly.pdbx_seq_one_letter_code
_entity_poly.pdbx_strand_id
1 'polypeptide(L)'
;MKSIKLLTLLFVLSISGAYAQTADELVNKYVVAMGGADKLKALKTAYNEGSVEVQGMEFPLKVWKIQSQAMRMEFDAMGSTNIQVITKNGGWTLMPVQGQSEPTALDSSKAKLMESQLSINGELYDYKANGKRVESLGKETIDGVNAYKLKVTSKDGVEGIAYLDATTYYLIRTENHVTVPGQDAPMDVIVKMSDYKKTEDGYSYPSVTEQPASGVKILITKAEYNKPVDDSLFKMPASK
;
A
#
# COMPACT_ATOMS: atom_id res chain seq x y z
N MET A 1 -74.08 -29.11 -11.25
CA MET A 1 -72.76 -29.44 -10.69
C MET A 1 -71.73 -29.32 -11.80
N LYS A 2 -70.93 -28.24 -11.82
CA LYS A 2 -69.82 -28.07 -12.77
C LYS A 2 -68.53 -27.94 -11.95
N SER A 3 -67.61 -28.88 -12.12
CA SER A 3 -66.33 -28.95 -11.41
C SER A 3 -65.31 -28.04 -12.10
N ILE A 4 -64.79 -27.07 -11.35
CA ILE A 4 -63.65 -26.23 -11.77
C ILE A 4 -62.38 -26.97 -11.38
N LYS A 5 -61.57 -27.38 -12.37
CA LYS A 5 -60.22 -27.92 -12.15
C LYS A 5 -59.25 -26.74 -12.02
N LEU A 6 -58.68 -26.59 -10.83
CA LEU A 6 -57.65 -25.59 -10.54
C LEU A 6 -56.30 -26.11 -11.07
N LEU A 7 -55.72 -25.40 -12.03
CA LEU A 7 -54.41 -25.70 -12.61
C LEU A 7 -53.35 -24.96 -11.78
N THR A 8 -52.60 -25.68 -10.95
CA THR A 8 -51.52 -25.11 -10.14
C THR A 8 -50.26 -25.01 -11.00
N LEU A 9 -49.87 -23.78 -11.35
CA LEU A 9 -48.61 -23.48 -12.04
C LEU A 9 -47.46 -23.49 -11.01
N LEU A 10 -46.57 -24.48 -11.12
CA LEU A 10 -45.39 -24.61 -10.26
C LEU A 10 -44.27 -23.69 -10.78
N PHE A 11 -44.04 -22.57 -10.10
CA PHE A 11 -42.94 -21.63 -10.40
C PHE A 11 -41.67 -22.16 -9.73
N VAL A 12 -40.76 -22.76 -10.51
CA VAL A 12 -39.44 -23.18 -10.02
C VAL A 12 -38.55 -21.93 -9.92
N LEU A 13 -38.33 -21.46 -8.70
CA LEU A 13 -37.41 -20.36 -8.40
C LEU A 13 -35.98 -20.92 -8.47
N SER A 14 -35.31 -20.73 -9.61
CA SER A 14 -33.88 -21.01 -9.75
C SER A 14 -33.10 -20.01 -8.89
N ILE A 15 -32.70 -20.41 -7.68
CA ILE A 15 -31.76 -19.66 -6.86
C ILE A 15 -30.38 -19.82 -7.50
N SER A 16 -30.08 -18.95 -8.47
CA SER A 16 -28.72 -18.74 -8.94
C SER A 16 -27.96 -18.03 -7.82
N GLY A 17 -27.40 -18.79 -6.88
CA GLY A 17 -26.49 -18.28 -5.88
C GLY A 17 -25.25 -17.71 -6.59
N ALA A 18 -25.23 -16.40 -6.83
CA ALA A 18 -24.00 -15.72 -7.19
C ALA A 18 -23.07 -15.84 -5.98
N TYR A 19 -22.12 -16.77 -6.03
CA TYR A 19 -21.05 -16.86 -5.03
C TYR A 19 -20.20 -15.60 -5.16
N ALA A 20 -20.51 -14.58 -4.36
CA ALA A 20 -19.63 -13.45 -4.18
C ALA A 20 -18.31 -13.97 -3.60
N GLN A 21 -17.18 -13.63 -4.24
CA GLN A 21 -15.87 -14.06 -3.77
C GLN A 21 -15.63 -13.48 -2.38
N THR A 22 -15.20 -14.35 -1.46
CA THR A 22 -14.93 -13.97 -0.08
C THR A 22 -13.68 -13.08 -0.01
N ALA A 23 -13.58 -12.27 1.05
CA ALA A 23 -12.37 -11.48 1.30
C ALA A 23 -11.12 -12.36 1.39
N ASP A 24 -11.22 -13.51 2.06
CA ASP A 24 -10.13 -14.48 2.21
C ASP A 24 -9.63 -15.01 0.85
N GLU A 25 -10.54 -15.35 -0.06
CA GLU A 25 -10.17 -15.80 -1.40
C GLU A 25 -9.45 -14.72 -2.20
N LEU A 26 -9.95 -13.48 -2.15
CA LEU A 26 -9.36 -12.35 -2.87
C LEU A 26 -7.97 -11.99 -2.34
N VAL A 27 -7.83 -11.94 -1.02
CA VAL A 27 -6.54 -11.70 -0.38
C VAL A 27 -5.56 -12.83 -0.70
N ASN A 28 -5.99 -14.09 -0.68
CA ASN A 28 -5.11 -15.20 -1.05
C ASN A 28 -4.62 -15.10 -2.50
N LYS A 29 -5.49 -14.71 -3.43
CA LYS A 29 -5.09 -14.48 -4.83
C LYS A 29 -4.11 -13.32 -4.98
N TYR A 30 -4.31 -12.23 -4.26
CA TYR A 30 -3.33 -11.14 -4.16
C TYR A 30 -1.97 -11.65 -3.64
N VAL A 31 -1.96 -12.42 -2.55
CA VAL A 31 -0.73 -12.98 -1.97
C VAL A 31 0.00 -13.87 -2.97
N VAL A 32 -0.73 -14.70 -3.72
CA VAL A 32 -0.15 -15.52 -4.81
C VAL A 32 0.43 -14.63 -5.91
N ALA A 33 -0.31 -13.60 -6.35
CA ALA A 33 0.15 -12.66 -7.38
C ALA A 33 1.44 -11.92 -6.99
N MET A 34 1.61 -11.61 -5.69
CA MET A 34 2.79 -10.93 -5.15
C MET A 34 4.04 -11.82 -5.00
N GLY A 35 3.92 -13.13 -5.20
CA GLY A 35 5.03 -14.09 -5.11
C GLY A 35 4.78 -15.28 -4.19
N GLY A 36 3.63 -15.32 -3.51
CA GLY A 36 3.23 -16.42 -2.62
C GLY A 36 3.59 -16.19 -1.15
N ALA A 37 2.86 -16.87 -0.27
CA ALA A 37 2.90 -16.63 1.17
C ALA A 37 4.28 -16.87 1.79
N ASP A 38 5.01 -17.91 1.38
CA ASP A 38 6.33 -18.24 1.93
C ASP A 38 7.38 -17.19 1.58
N LYS A 39 7.39 -16.71 0.33
CA LYS A 39 8.31 -15.65 -0.11
C LYS A 39 8.05 -14.35 0.65
N LEU A 40 6.78 -13.96 0.78
CA LEU A 40 6.40 -12.75 1.51
C LEU A 40 6.70 -12.89 3.01
N LYS A 41 6.49 -14.06 3.62
CA LYS A 41 6.87 -14.31 5.01
C LYS A 41 8.37 -14.15 5.26
N ALA A 42 9.19 -14.51 4.27
CA ALA A 42 10.65 -14.47 4.37
C ALA A 42 11.26 -13.08 4.10
N LEU A 43 10.47 -12.07 3.74
CA LEU A 43 10.96 -10.71 3.50
C LEU A 43 11.47 -10.06 4.79
N LYS A 44 12.72 -9.60 4.75
CA LYS A 44 13.40 -8.91 5.87
C LYS A 44 13.82 -7.51 5.50
N THR A 45 14.28 -7.33 4.26
CA THR A 45 14.80 -6.06 3.78
C THR A 45 14.37 -5.81 2.33
N ALA A 46 14.29 -4.54 1.96
CA ALA A 46 14.07 -4.12 0.59
C ALA A 46 14.98 -2.93 0.26
N TYR A 47 15.53 -2.94 -0.94
CA TYR A 47 16.17 -1.79 -1.58
C TYR A 47 15.44 -1.51 -2.89
N ASN A 48 15.04 -0.25 -3.10
CA ASN A 48 14.47 0.20 -4.36
C ASN A 48 15.22 1.43 -4.85
N GLU A 49 15.39 1.51 -6.17
CA GLU A 49 16.01 2.65 -6.85
C GLU A 49 15.18 3.02 -8.07
N GLY A 50 15.18 4.31 -8.38
CA GLY A 50 14.51 4.87 -9.54
C GLY A 50 14.41 6.38 -9.41
N SER A 51 13.20 6.91 -9.57
CA SER A 51 12.96 8.35 -9.49
C SER A 51 11.66 8.70 -8.77
N VAL A 52 11.62 9.92 -8.25
CA VAL A 52 10.43 10.58 -7.73
C VAL A 52 10.17 11.83 -8.55
N GLU A 53 8.97 11.95 -9.05
CA GLU A 53 8.47 13.14 -9.72
C GLU A 53 7.59 13.93 -8.74
N VAL A 54 7.91 15.21 -8.58
CA VAL A 54 7.15 16.16 -7.76
C VAL A 54 6.97 17.44 -8.56
N GLN A 55 5.71 17.85 -8.77
CA GLN A 55 5.37 19.06 -9.53
C GLN A 55 5.99 19.08 -10.96
N GLY A 56 6.07 17.92 -11.61
CA GLY A 56 6.62 17.78 -12.97
C GLY A 56 8.16 17.77 -13.05
N MET A 57 8.86 17.84 -11.92
CA MET A 57 10.31 17.66 -11.85
C MET A 57 10.65 16.26 -11.35
N GLU A 58 11.59 15.60 -12.02
CA GLU A 58 12.03 14.24 -11.69
C GLU A 58 13.39 14.27 -10.96
N PHE A 59 13.48 13.53 -9.86
CA PHE A 59 14.66 13.43 -9.01
C PHE A 59 15.04 11.96 -8.78
N PRO A 60 16.34 11.60 -8.79
CA PRO A 60 16.78 10.26 -8.42
C PRO A 60 16.30 9.90 -7.02
N LEU A 61 15.82 8.66 -6.86
CA LEU A 61 15.23 8.15 -5.62
C LEU A 61 15.93 6.85 -5.20
N LYS A 62 16.26 6.74 -3.92
CA LYS A 62 16.65 5.49 -3.28
C LYS A 62 15.84 5.24 -2.02
N VAL A 63 15.42 4.00 -1.81
CA VAL A 63 14.61 3.59 -0.67
C VAL A 63 15.16 2.31 -0.06
N TRP A 64 15.43 2.33 1.25
CA TRP A 64 15.79 1.16 2.03
C TRP A 64 14.71 0.88 3.06
N LYS A 65 14.38 -0.39 3.28
CA LYS A 65 13.46 -0.83 4.33
C LYS A 65 14.00 -2.02 5.08
N ILE A 66 13.70 -2.07 6.38
CA ILE A 66 13.76 -3.25 7.24
C ILE A 66 12.32 -3.55 7.66
N GLN A 67 11.86 -4.78 7.41
CA GLN A 67 10.48 -5.23 7.59
C GLN A 67 9.91 -4.80 8.94
N SER A 68 8.91 -3.91 8.92
CA SER A 68 8.21 -3.42 10.11
C SER A 68 9.10 -2.74 11.16
N GLN A 69 10.33 -2.31 10.80
CA GLN A 69 11.28 -1.68 11.71
C GLN A 69 11.70 -0.29 11.25
N ALA A 70 12.11 -0.14 10.00
CA ALA A 70 12.69 1.11 9.51
C ALA A 70 12.54 1.29 8.01
N MET A 71 12.48 2.55 7.58
CA MET A 71 12.48 2.99 6.19
C MET A 71 13.35 4.24 6.08
N ARG A 72 14.15 4.30 5.02
CA ARG A 72 14.91 5.48 4.61
C ARG A 72 14.58 5.76 3.16
N MET A 73 14.25 7.02 2.88
CA MET A 73 14.06 7.54 1.54
C MET A 73 15.08 8.65 1.33
N GLU A 74 15.78 8.60 0.20
CA GLU A 74 16.69 9.65 -0.27
C GLU A 74 16.28 10.10 -1.65
N PHE A 75 16.25 11.40 -1.88
CA PHE A 75 16.16 11.96 -3.22
C PHE A 75 17.07 13.17 -3.40
N ASP A 76 17.69 13.27 -4.58
CA ASP A 76 18.61 14.36 -4.91
C ASP A 76 17.89 15.45 -5.70
N ALA A 77 17.76 16.63 -5.11
CA ALA A 77 17.08 17.77 -5.72
C ALA A 77 17.90 19.05 -5.54
N MET A 78 17.99 19.85 -6.60
CA MET A 78 18.70 21.14 -6.61
C MET A 78 20.16 21.05 -6.11
N GLY A 79 20.86 19.95 -6.41
CA GLY A 79 22.24 19.72 -5.97
C GLY A 79 22.40 19.34 -4.50
N SER A 80 21.32 18.98 -3.81
CA SER A 80 21.31 18.56 -2.42
C SER A 80 20.59 17.22 -2.23
N THR A 81 21.07 16.41 -1.29
CA THR A 81 20.41 15.16 -0.90
C THR A 81 19.39 15.44 0.20
N ASN A 82 18.15 15.03 -0.05
CA ASN A 82 17.03 15.12 0.88
C ASN A 82 16.75 13.74 1.44
N ILE A 83 16.51 13.66 2.75
CA ILE A 83 16.48 12.41 3.48
C ILE A 83 15.26 12.39 4.39
N GLN A 84 14.50 11.31 4.34
CA GLN A 84 13.46 10.99 5.31
C GLN A 84 13.70 9.61 5.87
N VAL A 85 13.69 9.49 7.18
CA VAL A 85 13.79 8.22 7.89
C VAL A 85 12.62 8.07 8.83
N ILE A 86 11.96 6.91 8.73
CA ILE A 86 10.92 6.45 9.65
C ILE A 86 11.42 5.17 10.32
N THR A 87 11.17 5.06 11.62
CA THR A 87 11.44 3.85 12.40
C THR A 87 10.21 3.53 13.24
N LYS A 88 10.14 2.32 13.79
CA LYS A 88 9.10 1.95 14.75
C LYS A 88 9.03 2.87 15.98
N ASN A 89 10.13 3.56 16.30
CA ASN A 89 10.26 4.37 17.51
C ASN A 89 10.28 5.89 17.24
N GLY A 90 9.99 6.33 16.01
CA GLY A 90 10.06 7.74 15.62
C GLY A 90 10.64 7.92 14.22
N GLY A 91 11.30 9.04 13.95
CA GLY A 91 11.95 9.28 12.67
C GLY A 91 12.61 10.64 12.62
N TRP A 92 13.20 10.97 11.48
CA TRP A 92 13.85 12.25 11.26
C TRP A 92 13.86 12.61 9.78
N THR A 93 14.07 13.89 9.48
CA THR A 93 14.19 14.41 8.13
C THR A 93 15.39 15.33 8.02
N LEU A 94 16.00 15.38 6.84
CA LEU A 94 16.89 16.43 6.39
C LEU A 94 16.43 16.85 5.00
N MET A 95 15.77 18.01 4.92
CA MET A 95 15.20 18.53 3.67
C MET A 95 15.81 19.91 3.31
N PRO A 96 17.03 19.97 2.73
CA PRO A 96 17.64 21.24 2.33
C PRO A 96 16.77 22.04 1.34
N VAL A 97 15.99 21.36 0.49
CA VAL A 97 15.04 22.03 -0.41
C VAL A 97 13.88 22.72 0.32
N GLN A 98 13.65 22.37 1.59
CA GLN A 98 12.71 23.04 2.50
C GLN A 98 13.43 23.95 3.51
N GLY A 99 14.72 24.25 3.29
CA GLY A 99 15.52 25.11 4.15
C GLY A 99 16.06 24.45 5.42
N GLN A 100 15.94 23.14 5.58
CA GLN A 100 16.57 22.44 6.72
C GLN A 100 18.08 22.35 6.51
N SER A 101 18.85 22.95 7.40
CA SER A 101 20.32 22.84 7.42
C SER A 101 20.82 21.62 8.19
N GLU A 102 19.98 21.06 9.07
CA GLU A 102 20.34 19.95 9.96
C GLU A 102 19.21 18.91 10.05
N PRO A 103 19.55 17.64 10.36
CA PRO A 103 18.56 16.61 10.62
C PRO A 103 17.64 17.00 11.78
N THR A 104 16.34 16.94 11.56
CA THR A 104 15.32 17.26 12.57
C THR A 104 14.48 16.01 12.87
N ALA A 105 14.25 15.73 14.14
CA ALA A 105 13.37 14.64 14.55
C ALA A 105 11.92 14.89 14.10
N LEU A 106 11.24 13.83 13.67
CA LEU A 106 9.81 13.87 13.39
C LEU A 106 9.01 13.91 14.70
N ASP A 107 7.91 14.66 14.67
CA ASP A 107 6.92 14.58 15.74
C ASP A 107 6.36 13.15 15.86
N SER A 108 6.20 12.68 17.10
CA SER A 108 5.77 11.31 17.39
C SER A 108 4.42 10.94 16.76
N SER A 109 3.48 11.89 16.67
CA SER A 109 2.18 11.65 16.05
C SER A 109 2.31 11.46 14.53
N LYS A 110 3.19 12.24 13.88
CA LYS A 110 3.50 12.10 12.45
C LYS A 110 4.22 10.78 12.15
N ALA A 111 5.18 10.40 13.00
CA ALA A 111 5.87 9.12 12.84
C ALA A 111 4.88 7.93 12.92
N LYS A 112 3.91 7.99 13.84
CA LYS A 112 2.87 6.96 13.97
C LYS A 112 1.99 6.85 12.71
N LEU A 113 1.63 7.97 12.08
CA LEU A 113 0.87 7.97 10.82
C LEU A 113 1.63 7.29 9.66
N MET A 114 2.96 7.22 9.75
CA MET A 114 3.82 6.63 8.73
C MET A 114 4.25 5.19 9.04
N GLU A 115 3.89 4.64 10.21
CA GLU A 115 4.30 3.30 10.64
C GLU A 115 3.85 2.19 9.67
N SER A 116 2.68 2.37 9.03
CA SER A 116 2.16 1.44 8.02
C SER A 116 3.11 1.29 6.82
N GLN A 117 3.91 2.31 6.51
CA GLN A 117 4.87 2.31 5.40
C GLN A 117 6.10 1.42 5.68
N LEU A 118 6.31 1.00 6.94
CA LEU A 118 7.42 0.13 7.33
C LEU A 118 7.23 -1.32 6.88
N SER A 119 6.00 -1.74 6.56
CA SER A 119 5.75 -3.09 6.04
C SER A 119 6.18 -3.19 4.58
N ILE A 120 7.00 -4.21 4.26
CA ILE A 120 7.38 -4.59 2.91
C ILE A 120 6.32 -5.53 2.30
N ASN A 121 5.67 -6.36 3.12
CA ASN A 121 4.71 -7.38 2.67
C ASN A 121 3.38 -6.83 2.15
N GLY A 122 3.19 -5.51 2.19
CA GLY A 122 1.96 -4.84 1.76
C GLY A 122 0.84 -4.86 2.80
N GLU A 123 -0.27 -4.23 2.46
CA GLU A 123 -1.34 -3.94 3.40
C GLU A 123 -2.27 -5.14 3.68
N LEU A 124 -2.43 -6.02 2.69
CA LEU A 124 -3.37 -7.15 2.72
C LEU A 124 -2.72 -8.46 3.19
N TYR A 125 -1.40 -8.56 3.14
CA TYR A 125 -0.71 -9.76 3.59
C TYR A 125 -0.91 -9.99 5.09
N ASP A 126 -1.30 -11.23 5.44
CA ASP A 126 -1.51 -11.70 6.81
C ASP A 126 -2.38 -10.74 7.65
N TYR A 127 -3.41 -10.17 7.02
CA TYR A 127 -4.20 -9.08 7.60
C TYR A 127 -4.81 -9.46 8.96
N LYS A 128 -5.26 -10.71 9.14
CA LYS A 128 -5.82 -11.21 10.40
C LYS A 128 -4.79 -11.24 11.53
N ALA A 129 -3.57 -11.74 11.27
CA ALA A 129 -2.50 -11.76 12.27
C ALA A 129 -2.04 -10.34 12.62
N ASN A 130 -2.14 -9.40 11.67
CA ASN A 130 -1.90 -7.98 11.88
C ASN A 130 -3.08 -7.23 12.55
N GLY A 131 -4.11 -7.95 13.01
CA GLY A 131 -5.25 -7.38 13.72
C GLY A 131 -6.21 -6.58 12.84
N LYS A 132 -6.15 -6.75 11.52
CA LYS A 132 -7.03 -6.09 10.56
C LYS A 132 -8.26 -6.94 10.27
N ARG A 133 -9.31 -6.30 9.78
CA ARG A 133 -10.50 -6.92 9.20
C ARG A 133 -10.61 -6.53 7.73
N VAL A 134 -10.91 -7.48 6.85
CA VAL A 134 -11.11 -7.23 5.42
C VAL A 134 -12.47 -7.78 5.00
N GLU A 135 -13.24 -6.97 4.30
CA GLU A 135 -14.57 -7.30 3.80
C GLU A 135 -14.60 -7.10 2.28
N SER A 136 -15.17 -8.08 1.56
CA SER A 136 -15.40 -7.97 0.11
C SER A 136 -16.68 -7.17 -0.11
N LEU A 137 -16.57 -6.04 -0.81
CA LEU A 137 -17.70 -5.19 -1.19
C LEU A 137 -18.18 -5.48 -2.62
N GLY A 138 -17.65 -6.53 -3.25
CA GLY A 138 -17.99 -6.92 -4.62
C GLY A 138 -17.03 -6.36 -5.67
N LYS A 139 -17.54 -6.18 -6.89
CA LYS A 139 -16.78 -5.66 -8.03
C LYS A 139 -17.27 -4.26 -8.39
N GLU A 140 -16.35 -3.41 -8.82
CA GLU A 140 -16.67 -2.15 -9.48
C GLU A 140 -15.68 -1.84 -10.60
N THR A 141 -16.03 -0.92 -11.48
CA THR A 141 -15.11 -0.36 -12.47
C THR A 141 -14.55 0.95 -11.91
N ILE A 142 -13.24 1.01 -11.70
CA ILE A 142 -12.52 2.18 -11.19
C ILE A 142 -11.43 2.57 -12.17
N ASP A 143 -11.36 3.84 -12.56
CA ASP A 143 -10.41 4.36 -13.55
C ASP A 143 -10.36 3.52 -14.86
N GLY A 144 -11.51 2.96 -15.27
CA GLY A 144 -11.65 2.12 -16.47
C GLY A 144 -11.23 0.65 -16.30
N VAL A 145 -10.81 0.25 -15.10
CA VAL A 145 -10.39 -1.12 -14.77
C VAL A 145 -11.44 -1.82 -13.91
N ASN A 146 -11.81 -3.05 -14.26
CA ASN A 146 -12.66 -3.87 -13.41
C ASN A 146 -11.86 -4.35 -12.20
N ALA A 147 -12.31 -4.03 -11.00
CA ALA A 147 -11.62 -4.34 -9.76
C ALA A 147 -12.54 -4.96 -8.71
N TYR A 148 -11.97 -5.76 -7.84
CA TYR A 148 -12.58 -6.16 -6.59
C TYR A 148 -12.36 -5.08 -5.54
N LYS A 149 -13.45 -4.65 -4.90
CA LYS A 149 -13.42 -3.64 -3.84
C LYS A 149 -13.36 -4.33 -2.49
N LEU A 150 -12.31 -4.05 -1.73
CA LEU A 150 -12.12 -4.56 -0.38
C LEU A 150 -12.16 -3.41 0.61
N LYS A 151 -13.01 -3.50 1.63
CA LYS A 151 -12.92 -2.63 2.80
C LYS A 151 -11.90 -3.20 3.77
N VAL A 152 -10.94 -2.39 4.17
CA VAL A 152 -9.89 -2.74 5.14
C VAL A 152 -10.12 -1.90 6.40
N THR A 153 -10.27 -2.56 7.55
CA THR A 153 -10.30 -1.91 8.86
C THR A 153 -9.02 -2.29 9.60
N SER A 154 -8.20 -1.31 9.95
CA SER A 154 -6.99 -1.51 10.75
C SER A 154 -7.31 -1.91 12.19
N LYS A 155 -6.29 -2.35 12.94
CA LYS A 155 -6.43 -2.69 14.37
C LYS A 155 -6.96 -1.53 15.22
N ASP A 156 -6.64 -0.30 14.82
CA ASP A 156 -7.05 0.92 15.53
C ASP A 156 -8.41 1.46 15.04
N GLY A 157 -9.12 0.69 14.20
CA GLY A 157 -10.47 1.04 13.72
C GLY A 157 -10.49 1.97 12.51
N VAL A 158 -9.34 2.43 12.02
CA VAL A 158 -9.25 3.24 10.80
C VAL A 158 -9.67 2.40 9.60
N GLU A 159 -10.59 2.93 8.81
CA GLU A 159 -11.11 2.29 7.60
C GLU A 159 -10.44 2.84 6.34
N GLY A 160 -10.33 1.98 5.33
CA GLY A 160 -9.89 2.33 3.99
C GLY A 160 -10.42 1.33 2.97
N ILE A 161 -10.20 1.63 1.70
CA ILE A 161 -10.59 0.77 0.58
C ILE A 161 -9.35 0.35 -0.20
N ALA A 162 -9.27 -0.92 -0.54
CA ALA A 162 -8.27 -1.52 -1.42
C ALA A 162 -8.97 -2.06 -2.67
N TYR A 163 -8.43 -1.73 -3.85
CA TYR A 163 -8.94 -2.20 -5.13
C TYR A 163 -7.96 -3.18 -5.77
N LEU A 164 -8.39 -4.42 -5.97
CA LEU A 164 -7.61 -5.43 -6.67
C LEU A 164 -8.09 -5.56 -8.11
N ASP A 165 -7.18 -5.45 -9.09
CA ASP A 165 -7.50 -5.74 -10.48
C ASP A 165 -8.15 -7.13 -10.63
N ALA A 166 -9.26 -7.23 -11.37
CA ALA A 166 -10.06 -8.44 -11.39
C ALA A 166 -9.42 -9.60 -12.18
N THR A 167 -8.35 -9.35 -12.92
CA THR A 167 -7.64 -10.33 -13.74
C THR A 167 -6.33 -10.77 -13.10
N THR A 168 -5.53 -9.81 -12.63
CA THR A 168 -4.18 -10.01 -12.08
C THR A 168 -4.16 -10.09 -10.56
N TYR A 169 -5.20 -9.60 -9.89
CA TYR A 169 -5.31 -9.49 -8.43
C TYR A 169 -4.26 -8.57 -7.81
N TYR A 170 -3.59 -7.74 -8.60
CA TYR A 170 -2.71 -6.69 -8.09
C TYR A 170 -3.51 -5.56 -7.46
N LEU A 171 -2.96 -4.97 -6.40
CA LEU A 171 -3.53 -3.79 -5.77
C LEU A 171 -3.28 -2.60 -6.71
N ILE A 172 -4.33 -2.03 -7.28
CA ILE A 172 -4.22 -0.93 -8.24
C ILE A 172 -4.52 0.44 -7.63
N ARG A 173 -5.23 0.44 -6.49
CA ARG A 173 -5.57 1.65 -5.77
C ARG A 173 -5.85 1.36 -4.30
N THR A 174 -5.46 2.28 -3.43
CA THR A 174 -5.92 2.35 -2.04
C THR A 174 -6.46 3.71 -1.72
N GLU A 175 -7.46 3.78 -0.85
CA GLU A 175 -8.06 5.00 -0.33
C GLU A 175 -8.08 4.88 1.19
N ASN A 176 -7.26 5.66 1.88
CA ASN A 176 -7.15 5.60 3.33
C ASN A 176 -7.66 6.90 3.95
N HIS A 177 -8.54 6.79 4.93
CA HIS A 177 -9.04 7.94 5.70
C HIS A 177 -8.05 8.25 6.82
N VAL A 178 -7.28 9.32 6.68
CA VAL A 178 -6.25 9.70 7.66
C VAL A 178 -6.71 10.92 8.44
N THR A 179 -6.84 10.77 9.76
CA THR A 179 -7.04 11.91 10.67
C THR A 179 -5.67 12.42 11.13
N VAL A 180 -5.32 13.62 10.71
CA VAL A 180 -4.09 14.29 11.16
C VAL A 180 -4.41 15.14 12.40
N PRO A 181 -3.68 14.97 13.52
CA PRO A 181 -3.86 15.83 14.68
C PRO A 181 -3.75 17.31 14.31
N GLY A 182 -4.75 18.11 14.71
CA GLY A 182 -4.81 19.54 14.39
C GLY A 182 -5.49 19.88 13.05
N GLN A 183 -6.05 18.90 12.33
CA GLN A 183 -6.98 19.15 11.23
C GLN A 183 -8.41 18.73 11.62
N ASP A 184 -9.38 19.56 11.26
CA ASP A 184 -10.79 19.38 11.65
C ASP A 184 -11.49 18.26 10.86
N ALA A 185 -10.97 17.87 9.70
CA ALA A 185 -11.55 16.87 8.83
C ALA A 185 -10.54 15.76 8.47
N PRO A 186 -10.97 14.49 8.38
CA PRO A 186 -10.16 13.42 7.81
C PRO A 186 -9.75 13.76 6.36
N MET A 187 -8.54 13.38 5.98
CA MET A 187 -8.05 13.47 4.61
C MET A 187 -8.09 12.11 3.94
N ASP A 188 -8.55 12.06 2.69
CA ASP A 188 -8.46 10.86 1.86
C ASP A 188 -7.08 10.81 1.20
N VAL A 189 -6.30 9.80 1.57
CA VAL A 189 -5.02 9.49 0.92
C VAL A 189 -5.27 8.43 -0.14
N ILE A 190 -5.30 8.87 -1.40
CA ILE A 190 -5.40 8.00 -2.55
C ILE A 190 -3.99 7.66 -3.04
N VAL A 191 -3.70 6.37 -3.15
CA VAL A 191 -2.49 5.85 -3.79
C VAL A 191 -2.93 5.00 -4.98
N LYS A 192 -2.33 5.22 -6.15
CA LYS A 192 -2.51 4.38 -7.34
C LYS A 192 -1.23 3.62 -7.62
N MET A 193 -1.36 2.37 -8.06
CA MET A 193 -0.22 1.50 -8.34
C MET A 193 -0.41 0.83 -9.69
N SER A 194 0.62 0.90 -10.54
CA SER A 194 0.58 0.36 -11.90
C SER A 194 1.93 -0.22 -12.31
N ASP A 195 1.95 -0.76 -13.54
CA ASP A 195 3.15 -1.30 -14.20
C ASP A 195 3.89 -2.31 -13.32
N TYR A 196 3.16 -3.29 -12.82
CA TYR A 196 3.73 -4.31 -11.95
C TYR A 196 4.85 -5.07 -12.68
N LYS A 197 6.00 -5.16 -12.01
CA LYS A 197 7.18 -5.92 -12.44
C LYS A 197 7.47 -7.04 -11.46
N LYS A 198 8.30 -7.98 -11.90
CA LYS A 198 8.73 -9.11 -11.08
C LYS A 198 10.24 -9.09 -10.95
N THR A 199 10.75 -9.23 -9.73
CA THR A 199 12.18 -9.42 -9.49
C THR A 199 12.63 -10.80 -9.99
N GLU A 200 13.94 -10.99 -10.14
CA GLU A 200 14.52 -12.30 -10.50
C GLU A 200 14.14 -13.38 -9.48
N ASP A 201 14.08 -13.00 -8.19
CA ASP A 201 13.65 -13.88 -7.10
C ASP A 201 12.13 -14.09 -7.04
N GLY A 202 11.37 -13.53 -7.98
CA GLY A 202 9.95 -13.82 -8.17
C GLY A 202 8.97 -13.00 -7.31
N TYR A 203 9.42 -11.89 -6.72
CA TYR A 203 8.55 -10.95 -6.01
C TYR A 203 7.93 -9.97 -7.01
N SER A 204 6.62 -9.81 -6.97
CA SER A 204 5.96 -8.78 -7.78
C SER A 204 5.92 -7.46 -7.01
N TYR A 205 6.06 -6.34 -7.70
CA TYR A 205 6.02 -5.00 -7.11
C TYR A 205 5.48 -3.98 -8.13
N PRO A 206 4.76 -2.94 -7.70
CA PRO A 206 4.37 -1.86 -8.60
C PRO A 206 5.61 -1.05 -8.99
N SER A 207 5.89 -0.94 -10.28
CA SER A 207 7.00 -0.07 -10.71
C SER A 207 6.59 1.40 -10.78
N VAL A 208 5.29 1.70 -10.79
CA VAL A 208 4.77 3.07 -10.69
C VAL A 208 3.83 3.19 -9.50
N THR A 209 4.04 4.20 -8.66
CA THR A 209 3.15 4.55 -7.55
C THR A 209 2.85 6.05 -7.59
N GLU A 210 1.58 6.43 -7.55
CA GLU A 210 1.14 7.82 -7.66
C GLU A 210 0.26 8.21 -6.48
N GLN A 211 0.46 9.42 -5.96
CA GLN A 211 -0.37 10.06 -4.94
C GLN A 211 -0.96 11.36 -5.53
N PRO A 212 -2.11 11.29 -6.23
CA PRO A 212 -2.62 12.38 -7.04
C PRO A 212 -2.78 13.71 -6.29
N ALA A 213 -3.29 13.68 -5.07
CA ALA A 213 -3.51 14.88 -4.25
C ALA A 213 -2.20 15.63 -3.92
N SER A 214 -1.09 14.90 -3.80
CA SER A 214 0.22 15.48 -3.54
C SER A 214 1.02 15.80 -4.81
N GLY A 215 0.58 15.30 -5.97
CA GLY A 215 1.33 15.37 -7.22
C GLY A 215 2.64 14.56 -7.21
N VAL A 216 2.80 13.64 -6.26
CA VAL A 216 3.98 12.76 -6.16
C VAL A 216 3.77 11.52 -7.01
N LYS A 217 4.73 11.20 -7.86
CA LYS A 217 4.82 9.94 -8.61
C LYS A 217 6.18 9.31 -8.40
N ILE A 218 6.22 8.01 -8.14
CA ILE A 218 7.44 7.24 -7.93
C ILE A 218 7.55 6.22 -9.06
N LEU A 219 8.70 6.18 -9.72
CA LEU A 219 9.09 5.15 -10.68
C LEU A 219 10.22 4.31 -10.07
N ILE A 220 10.02 3.00 -9.97
CA ILE A 220 11.03 2.05 -9.52
C ILE A 220 11.61 1.32 -10.74
N THR A 221 12.91 1.50 -10.95
CA THR A 221 13.67 0.84 -12.03
C THR A 221 14.40 -0.40 -11.52
N LYS A 222 14.72 -0.46 -10.22
CA LYS A 222 15.38 -1.59 -9.57
C LYS A 222 14.74 -1.89 -8.21
N ALA A 223 14.47 -3.17 -7.95
CA ALA A 223 14.00 -3.67 -6.67
C ALA A 223 14.77 -4.93 -6.25
N GLU A 224 15.33 -4.92 -5.04
CA GLU A 224 16.07 -6.03 -4.45
C GLU A 224 15.51 -6.33 -3.07
N TYR A 225 15.33 -7.60 -2.77
CA TYR A 225 14.82 -8.06 -1.48
C TYR A 225 15.84 -8.94 -0.77
N ASN A 226 15.80 -8.95 0.56
CA ASN A 226 16.63 -9.80 1.41
C ASN A 226 18.15 -9.63 1.21
N LYS A 227 18.58 -8.47 0.71
CA LYS A 227 19.98 -8.06 0.72
C LYS A 227 20.34 -7.42 2.07
N PRO A 228 21.57 -7.54 2.56
CA PRO A 228 22.00 -6.85 3.78
C PRO A 228 21.76 -5.34 3.69
N VAL A 229 21.28 -4.74 4.77
CA VAL A 229 21.12 -3.28 4.91
C VAL A 229 21.84 -2.89 6.20
N ASP A 230 22.64 -1.82 6.15
CA ASP A 230 23.32 -1.30 7.33
C ASP A 230 22.34 -0.51 8.20
N ASP A 231 22.17 -0.94 9.46
CA ASP A 231 21.32 -0.27 10.45
C ASP A 231 21.74 1.18 10.72
N SER A 232 23.00 1.53 10.45
CA SER A 232 23.51 2.90 10.60
C SER A 232 22.77 3.91 9.71
N LEU A 233 22.22 3.47 8.58
CA LEU A 233 21.44 4.29 7.64
C LEU A 233 20.19 4.91 8.28
N PHE A 234 19.66 4.31 9.33
CA PHE A 234 18.42 4.78 9.97
C PHE A 234 18.68 5.65 11.21
N LYS A 235 19.93 5.74 11.66
CA LYS A 235 20.29 6.57 12.82
C LYS A 235 20.36 8.03 12.40
N MET A 236 19.78 8.91 13.22
CA MET A 236 19.95 10.35 13.03
C MET A 236 21.42 10.69 13.29
N PRO A 237 22.12 11.35 12.35
CA PRO A 237 23.48 11.77 12.59
C PRO A 237 23.50 12.87 13.66
N ALA A 238 24.61 12.99 14.38
CA ALA A 238 24.80 14.10 15.32
C ALA A 238 24.78 15.43 14.56
N SER A 239 24.07 16.43 15.09
CA SER A 239 24.19 17.82 14.63
C SER A 239 25.65 18.27 14.70
N LYS A 240 26.07 19.07 13.72
CA LYS A 240 27.41 19.65 13.68
C LYS A 240 27.54 20.84 14.62
#